data_AF-A0A523URB1-F1
#
_entry.id   AF-A0A523URB1-F1
#
_cell.length_a   1.000
_cell.length_b   1.000
_cell.length_c   1.000
_cell.angle_alpha   90.00
_cell.angle_beta   90.00
_cell.angle_gamma   90.00
#
_symmetry.space_group_name_H-M   'P 1'
#
loop_
_entity.id
_entity.type
_entity.pdbx_description
1 polymer ?
#
loop_
_entity_poly.entity_id
_entity_poly.type
_entity_poly.pdbx_seq_one_letter_code
_entity_poly.pdbx_strand_id
1 'polypeptide(L)'
;MKTKRQKRHRRSNDRKSEQLGMPYGTAYHRLRKMIMFGLVRRLGEDICFRCGEKIETIAEFSIEHKECWQNVDVALFWDLDNIAFSHLICNLAAKDEERVRVAGRKGAAARGDQRYVGPLGTAWCCDCQDFLPVGKFSRNQRHWNGYQYYCKEHMSIRNREYRKRKKAQEE
;
A
#
# COMPACT_ATOMS: atom_id res chain seq x y z
N MET A 1 13.10 -21.21 18.08
CA MET A 1 13.61 -22.14 17.04
C MET A 1 12.43 -22.76 16.30
N LYS A 2 12.43 -22.80 14.96
CA LYS A 2 11.31 -23.33 14.15
C LYS A 2 11.34 -24.86 14.09
N THR A 3 10.17 -25.50 14.22
CA THR A 3 10.03 -26.96 14.33
C THR A 3 10.38 -27.70 13.01
N LYS A 4 10.78 -28.98 13.09
CA LYS A 4 11.12 -29.82 11.90
C LYS A 4 10.01 -29.83 10.84
N ARG A 5 8.74 -29.74 11.25
CA ARG A 5 7.56 -29.66 10.37
C ARG A 5 7.49 -28.34 9.58
N GLN A 6 7.85 -27.22 10.21
CA GLN A 6 7.92 -25.89 9.58
C GLN A 6 9.04 -25.82 8.52
N LYS A 7 10.14 -26.57 8.68
CA LYS A 7 11.22 -26.66 7.66
C LYS A 7 10.80 -27.44 6.40
N ARG A 8 9.95 -28.47 6.49
CA ARG A 8 9.49 -29.27 5.33
C ARG A 8 8.48 -28.53 4.45
N HIS A 9 7.53 -27.78 5.04
CA HIS A 9 6.52 -27.04 4.28
C HIS A 9 7.11 -25.90 3.43
N ARG A 10 8.18 -25.25 3.93
CA ARG A 10 8.89 -24.19 3.19
C ARG A 10 9.45 -24.73 1.86
N ARG A 11 10.15 -25.87 1.90
CA ARG A 11 10.72 -26.55 0.71
C ARG A 11 9.69 -26.91 -0.37
N SER A 12 8.44 -27.22 -0.02
CA SER A 12 7.41 -27.55 -1.00
C SER A 12 6.89 -26.31 -1.73
N ASN A 13 6.65 -25.22 -0.99
CA ASN A 13 6.22 -23.96 -1.60
C ASN A 13 7.35 -23.29 -2.38
N ASP A 14 8.61 -23.46 -1.95
CA ASP A 14 9.77 -22.94 -2.67
C ASP A 14 9.88 -23.60 -4.05
N ARG A 15 9.81 -24.94 -4.13
CA ARG A 15 9.76 -25.70 -5.40
C ARG A 15 8.62 -25.27 -6.32
N LYS A 16 7.42 -25.11 -5.76
CA LYS A 16 6.25 -24.62 -6.52
C LYS A 16 6.49 -23.20 -7.04
N SER A 17 7.13 -22.36 -6.23
CA SER A 17 7.41 -20.96 -6.60
C SER A 17 8.47 -20.88 -7.69
N GLU A 18 9.50 -21.72 -7.63
CA GLU A 18 10.51 -21.88 -8.69
C GLU A 18 9.85 -22.33 -10.01
N GLN A 19 9.01 -23.37 -9.96
CA GLN A 19 8.31 -23.88 -11.15
C GLN A 19 7.36 -22.84 -11.77
N LEU A 20 6.66 -22.06 -10.95
CA LEU A 20 5.69 -21.06 -11.41
C LEU A 20 6.32 -19.70 -11.76
N GLY A 21 7.61 -19.50 -11.47
CA GLY A 21 8.31 -18.22 -11.66
C GLY A 21 7.80 -17.09 -10.76
N MET A 22 7.01 -17.39 -9.74
CA MET A 22 6.46 -16.42 -8.78
C MET A 22 6.08 -17.12 -7.47
N PRO A 23 5.92 -16.40 -6.34
CA PRO A 23 5.49 -17.00 -5.09
C PRO A 23 4.19 -17.79 -5.24
N TYR A 24 4.18 -19.05 -4.77
CA TYR A 24 3.03 -19.94 -4.91
C TYR A 24 1.73 -19.33 -4.37
N GLY A 25 1.79 -18.58 -3.26
CA GLY A 25 0.63 -17.86 -2.73
C GLY A 25 0.04 -16.89 -3.74
N THR A 26 0.88 -16.08 -4.40
CA THR A 26 0.45 -15.13 -5.43
C THR A 26 -0.20 -15.84 -6.62
N ALA A 27 0.43 -16.91 -7.12
CA ALA A 27 -0.13 -17.72 -8.20
C ALA A 27 -1.49 -18.32 -7.83
N TYR A 28 -1.60 -18.84 -6.61
CA TYR A 28 -2.82 -19.43 -6.08
C TYR A 28 -3.95 -18.40 -5.92
N HIS A 29 -3.63 -17.20 -5.43
CA HIS A 29 -4.59 -16.09 -5.34
C HIS A 29 -5.07 -15.66 -6.73
N ARG A 30 -4.16 -15.54 -7.71
CA ARG A 30 -4.51 -15.25 -9.11
C ARG A 30 -5.45 -16.31 -9.67
N LEU A 31 -5.12 -17.59 -9.49
CA LEU A 31 -5.95 -18.71 -9.96
C LEU A 31 -7.36 -18.69 -9.34
N ARG A 32 -7.45 -18.52 -8.01
CA ARG A 32 -8.76 -18.41 -7.34
C ARG A 32 -9.58 -17.23 -7.87
N LYS A 33 -8.94 -16.08 -8.09
CA LYS A 33 -9.58 -14.91 -8.70
C LYS A 33 -10.08 -15.20 -10.11
N MET A 34 -9.31 -15.94 -10.91
CA MET A 34 -9.69 -16.36 -12.28
C MET A 34 -10.90 -17.27 -12.27
N ILE A 35 -10.87 -18.31 -11.42
CA ILE A 35 -11.98 -19.26 -11.28
C ILE A 35 -13.25 -18.51 -10.85
N MET A 36 -13.14 -17.66 -9.84
CA MET A 36 -14.29 -16.93 -9.30
C MET A 36 -14.86 -15.95 -10.31
N PHE A 37 -14.04 -15.15 -10.99
CA PHE A 37 -14.52 -14.26 -12.06
C PHE A 37 -15.17 -15.03 -13.22
N GLY A 38 -14.61 -16.18 -13.59
CA GLY A 38 -15.22 -17.05 -14.60
C GLY A 38 -16.61 -17.56 -14.20
N LEU A 39 -16.81 -17.91 -12.93
CA LEU A 39 -18.11 -18.32 -12.40
C LEU A 39 -19.10 -17.15 -12.36
N VAL A 40 -18.66 -15.99 -11.86
CA VAL A 40 -19.47 -14.76 -11.79
C VAL A 40 -20.00 -14.38 -13.17
N ARG A 41 -19.14 -14.37 -14.20
CA ARG A 41 -19.56 -14.11 -15.59
C ARG A 41 -20.55 -15.14 -16.12
N ARG A 42 -20.38 -16.42 -15.79
CA ARG A 42 -21.29 -17.50 -16.23
C ARG A 42 -22.66 -17.41 -15.57
N LEU A 43 -22.73 -16.88 -14.36
CA LEU A 43 -23.98 -16.67 -13.62
C LEU A 43 -24.66 -15.33 -13.95
N GLY A 44 -24.00 -14.46 -14.72
CA GLY A 44 -24.50 -13.12 -15.03
C GLY A 44 -24.39 -12.14 -13.86
N GLU A 45 -23.54 -12.46 -12.87
CA GLU A 45 -23.31 -11.66 -11.67
C GLU A 45 -22.14 -10.68 -11.84
N ASP A 46 -21.71 -10.44 -13.08
CA ASP A 46 -20.57 -9.57 -13.41
C ASP A 46 -20.93 -8.08 -13.49
N ILE A 47 -22.04 -7.70 -12.87
CA ILE A 47 -22.46 -6.30 -12.70
C ILE A 47 -21.91 -5.77 -11.38
N CYS A 48 -21.21 -4.65 -11.44
CA CYS A 48 -20.62 -4.02 -10.27
C CYS A 48 -21.71 -3.47 -9.35
N PHE A 49 -21.72 -3.95 -8.09
CA PHE A 49 -22.68 -3.50 -7.07
C PHE A 49 -22.59 -1.99 -6.77
N ARG A 50 -21.44 -1.35 -7.01
CA ARG A 50 -21.20 0.07 -6.70
C ARG A 50 -21.67 1.01 -7.80
N CYS A 51 -21.29 0.74 -9.06
CA CYS A 51 -21.57 1.64 -10.19
C CYS A 51 -22.64 1.13 -11.16
N GLY A 52 -23.06 -0.14 -11.05
CA GLY A 52 -24.03 -0.76 -11.96
C GLY A 52 -23.47 -1.17 -13.32
N GLU A 53 -22.19 -0.93 -13.59
CA GLU A 53 -21.54 -1.27 -14.85
C GLU A 53 -20.94 -2.67 -14.85
N LYS A 54 -20.75 -3.25 -16.04
CA LYS A 54 -20.18 -4.59 -16.20
C LYS A 54 -18.68 -4.62 -15.88
N ILE A 55 -18.24 -5.68 -15.22
CA ILE A 55 -16.82 -5.95 -14.95
C ILE A 55 -16.28 -6.77 -16.12
N GLU A 56 -15.49 -6.14 -16.99
CA GLU A 56 -15.00 -6.79 -18.20
C GLU A 56 -13.76 -7.65 -17.95
N THR A 57 -12.86 -7.17 -17.10
CA THR A 57 -11.55 -7.80 -16.90
C THR A 57 -11.35 -8.33 -15.49
N ILE A 58 -10.54 -9.39 -15.40
CA ILE A 58 -10.13 -9.94 -14.10
C ILE A 58 -9.28 -8.97 -13.27
N ALA A 59 -8.56 -8.05 -13.92
CA ALA A 59 -7.73 -7.07 -13.23
C ALA A 59 -8.62 -6.14 -12.39
N GLU A 60 -9.76 -5.76 -12.94
CA GLU A 60 -10.76 -4.90 -12.31
C GLU A 60 -11.67 -5.66 -11.34
N PHE A 61 -11.82 -6.98 -11.46
CA PHE A 61 -12.69 -7.73 -10.54
C PHE A 61 -12.25 -7.61 -9.07
N SER A 62 -13.20 -7.38 -8.17
CA SER A 62 -12.99 -7.28 -6.72
C SER A 62 -14.16 -7.88 -5.96
N ILE A 63 -13.89 -8.32 -4.73
CA ILE A 63 -14.87 -8.89 -3.81
C ILE A 63 -14.84 -8.03 -2.55
N GLU A 64 -16.00 -7.58 -2.12
CA GLU A 64 -16.15 -6.72 -0.95
C GLU A 64 -17.38 -7.07 -0.15
N HIS A 65 -17.41 -6.56 1.08
CA HIS A 65 -18.63 -6.54 1.88
C HIS A 65 -19.45 -5.31 1.51
N LYS A 66 -20.78 -5.45 1.40
CA LYS A 66 -21.71 -4.33 1.13
C LYS A 66 -21.70 -3.37 2.32
N GLU A 67 -21.78 -3.92 3.52
CA GLU A 67 -21.69 -3.26 4.80
C GLU A 67 -20.40 -3.60 5.55
N CYS A 68 -19.87 -2.63 6.31
CA CYS A 68 -18.68 -2.84 7.11
C CYS A 68 -18.99 -3.74 8.31
N TRP A 69 -18.36 -4.91 8.37
CA TRP A 69 -18.44 -5.83 9.52
C TRP A 69 -17.48 -5.42 10.66
N GLN A 70 -16.38 -4.75 10.32
CA GLN A 70 -15.31 -4.46 11.26
C GLN A 70 -15.77 -3.41 12.28
N ASN A 71 -15.70 -3.76 13.57
CA ASN A 71 -16.20 -2.96 14.70
C ASN A 71 -17.73 -2.75 14.73
N VAL A 72 -18.48 -3.48 13.92
CA VAL A 72 -19.95 -3.46 13.90
C VAL A 72 -20.48 -4.82 14.37
N ASP A 73 -20.31 -5.84 13.54
CA ASP A 73 -20.75 -7.20 13.85
C ASP A 73 -19.92 -8.23 13.06
N VAL A 74 -19.45 -9.27 13.76
CA VAL A 74 -18.72 -10.39 13.16
C VAL A 74 -19.63 -11.26 12.28
N ALA A 75 -20.93 -11.31 12.56
CA ALA A 75 -21.87 -12.08 11.73
C ALA A 75 -21.89 -11.58 10.28
N LEU A 76 -21.80 -10.26 10.07
CA LEU A 76 -21.72 -9.63 8.75
C LEU A 76 -20.51 -10.08 7.92
N PHE A 77 -19.45 -10.60 8.55
CA PHE A 77 -18.31 -11.13 7.83
C PHE A 77 -18.63 -12.43 7.08
N TRP A 78 -19.47 -13.26 7.69
CA TRP A 78 -19.84 -14.60 7.20
C TRP A 78 -21.13 -14.63 6.39
N ASP A 79 -21.90 -13.55 6.44
CA ASP A 79 -23.11 -13.38 5.64
C ASP A 79 -22.77 -13.26 4.15
N LEU A 80 -23.25 -14.22 3.36
CA LEU A 80 -23.06 -14.25 1.91
C LEU A 80 -23.87 -13.17 1.19
N ASP A 81 -25.01 -12.75 1.76
CA ASP A 81 -25.81 -11.67 1.19
C ASP A 81 -25.14 -10.31 1.41
N ASN A 82 -24.23 -10.22 2.39
CA ASN A 82 -23.36 -9.07 2.58
C ASN A 82 -22.11 -9.10 1.66
N ILE A 83 -21.90 -10.14 0.83
CA ILE A 83 -20.81 -10.16 -0.15
C ILE A 83 -21.31 -9.62 -1.50
N ALA A 84 -20.47 -8.82 -2.15
CA ALA A 84 -20.73 -8.29 -3.48
C ALA A 84 -19.48 -8.28 -4.36
N PHE A 85 -19.71 -8.20 -5.67
CA PHE A 85 -18.68 -8.03 -6.69
C PHE A 85 -18.66 -6.59 -7.19
N SER A 86 -17.46 -6.05 -7.38
CA SER A 86 -17.29 -4.69 -7.89
C SER A 86 -16.00 -4.50 -8.67
N HIS A 87 -15.89 -3.38 -9.39
CA HIS A 87 -14.60 -2.94 -9.88
C HIS A 87 -13.67 -2.59 -8.71
N LEU A 88 -12.40 -2.92 -8.86
CA LEU A 88 -11.36 -2.69 -7.88
C LEU A 88 -11.25 -1.20 -7.55
N ILE A 89 -11.36 -0.34 -8.56
CA ILE A 89 -11.32 1.12 -8.38
C ILE A 89 -12.51 1.59 -7.54
N CYS A 90 -13.72 1.08 -7.79
CA CYS A 90 -14.91 1.41 -7.00
C CYS A 90 -14.78 0.98 -5.53
N ASN A 91 -14.25 -0.22 -5.27
CA ASN A 91 -14.00 -0.70 -3.89
C ASN A 91 -12.93 0.17 -3.19
N LEU A 92 -11.85 0.55 -3.90
CA LEU A 92 -10.83 1.43 -3.33
C LEU A 92 -11.39 2.82 -2.99
N ALA A 93 -12.19 3.40 -3.89
CA ALA A 93 -12.84 4.69 -3.65
C ALA A 93 -13.77 4.64 -2.43
N ALA A 94 -14.59 3.60 -2.30
CA ALA A 94 -15.49 3.42 -1.16
C ALA A 94 -14.73 3.32 0.19
N LYS A 95 -13.58 2.64 0.20
CA LYS A 95 -12.73 2.57 1.41
C LYS A 95 -12.10 3.90 1.77
N ASP A 96 -11.73 4.70 0.77
CA ASP A 96 -11.20 6.04 1.01
C ASP A 96 -12.30 6.99 1.52
N GLU A 97 -13.52 6.91 0.97
CA GLU A 97 -14.68 7.64 1.51
C GLU A 97 -14.94 7.27 2.98
N GLU A 98 -14.97 5.99 3.31
CA GLU A 98 -15.21 5.51 4.68
C GLU A 98 -14.10 5.97 5.64
N ARG A 99 -12.83 5.88 5.21
CA ARG A 99 -11.69 6.42 5.99
C ARG A 99 -11.81 7.93 6.22
N VAL A 100 -12.24 8.68 5.20
CA VAL A 100 -12.45 10.12 5.32
C VAL A 100 -13.58 10.42 6.30
N ARG A 101 -14.68 9.67 6.26
CA ARG A 101 -15.82 9.79 7.20
C ARG A 101 -15.40 9.51 8.64
N VAL A 102 -14.76 8.37 8.90
CA VAL A 102 -14.40 7.93 10.26
C VAL A 102 -13.26 8.75 10.86
N ALA A 103 -12.24 9.09 10.08
CA ALA A 103 -11.06 9.75 10.62
C ALA A 103 -11.17 11.29 10.65
N GLY A 104 -12.19 11.89 10.01
CA GLY A 104 -12.23 13.33 9.72
C GLY A 104 -11.02 13.83 8.93
N ARG A 105 -10.16 12.91 8.47
CA ARG A 105 -8.89 13.18 7.80
C ARG A 105 -9.11 12.82 6.34
N LYS A 106 -9.36 13.86 5.56
CA LYS A 106 -9.01 13.94 4.14
C LYS A 106 -7.74 13.10 3.90
N GLY A 107 -7.87 12.00 3.14
CA GLY A 107 -6.80 11.02 2.89
C GLY A 107 -5.55 11.69 2.31
N ALA A 108 -4.47 10.93 2.10
CA ALA A 108 -3.23 11.49 1.53
C ALA A 108 -3.45 12.26 0.20
N ALA A 109 -4.50 11.97 -0.57
CA ALA A 109 -4.89 12.73 -1.75
C ALA A 109 -5.44 14.15 -1.46
N ALA A 110 -6.03 14.35 -0.29
CA ALA A 110 -6.62 15.62 0.13
C ALA A 110 -5.72 16.43 1.09
N ARG A 111 -4.63 15.82 1.57
CA ARG A 111 -3.34 16.52 1.63
C ARG A 111 -2.84 16.63 0.20
N GLY A 112 -3.48 17.49 -0.60
CA GLY A 112 -2.96 17.87 -1.91
C GLY A 112 -1.47 18.06 -1.76
N ASP A 113 -0.69 17.53 -2.69
CA ASP A 113 0.76 17.52 -2.75
C ASP A 113 1.33 18.94 -2.54
N GLN A 114 1.22 19.45 -1.32
CA GLN A 114 1.72 20.72 -0.85
C GLN A 114 3.19 20.46 -0.58
N ARG A 115 3.90 20.18 -1.67
CA ARG A 115 5.34 20.34 -1.73
C ARG A 115 5.63 21.71 -1.13
N TYR A 116 6.51 21.75 -0.13
CA TYR A 116 6.95 22.98 0.51
C TYR A 116 7.69 23.83 -0.54
N VAL A 117 6.96 24.64 -1.31
CA VAL A 117 7.52 25.59 -2.28
C VAL A 117 8.00 26.80 -1.51
N GLY A 118 9.31 26.88 -1.30
CA GLY A 118 9.96 28.00 -0.63
C GLY A 118 10.31 29.15 -1.59
N PRO A 119 10.76 30.29 -1.05
CA PRO A 119 11.36 31.36 -1.83
C PRO A 119 12.47 30.85 -2.77
N LEU A 120 12.67 31.54 -3.90
CA LEU A 120 13.69 31.18 -4.88
C LEU A 120 15.07 31.06 -4.20
N GLY A 121 15.79 29.97 -4.48
CA GLY A 121 17.12 29.73 -3.90
C GLY A 121 17.10 29.17 -2.47
N THR A 122 15.94 28.76 -1.95
CA THR A 122 15.82 28.09 -0.65
C THR A 122 15.29 26.65 -0.78
N ALA A 123 15.55 25.82 0.21
CA ALA A 123 15.00 24.48 0.36
C ALA A 123 14.60 24.24 1.83
N TRP A 124 13.57 23.43 2.04
CA TRP A 124 13.07 23.10 3.37
C TRP A 124 13.95 22.06 4.07
N CYS A 125 14.29 22.28 5.34
CA CYS A 125 14.93 21.27 6.19
C CYS A 125 13.95 20.76 7.25
N CYS A 126 13.72 19.45 7.31
CA CYS A 126 12.77 18.84 8.26
C CYS A 126 13.15 19.03 9.75
N ASP A 127 14.45 19.07 10.07
CA ASP A 127 14.91 19.21 11.45
C ASP A 127 15.01 20.69 11.87
N CYS A 128 15.37 21.60 10.96
CA CYS A 128 15.31 23.05 11.23
C CYS A 128 13.89 23.60 11.22
N GLN A 129 12.97 22.91 10.53
CA GLN A 129 11.61 23.38 10.27
C GLN A 129 11.56 24.77 9.62
N ASP A 130 12.50 25.03 8.70
CA ASP A 130 12.63 26.33 8.03
C ASP A 130 13.19 26.19 6.59
N PHE A 131 12.96 27.21 5.78
CA PHE A 131 13.55 27.39 4.45
C PHE A 131 14.95 27.98 4.57
N LEU A 132 15.94 27.16 4.23
CA LEU A 132 17.34 27.55 4.26
C LEU A 132 17.89 27.71 2.84
N PRO A 133 18.97 28.50 2.64
CA PRO A 133 19.60 28.62 1.34
C PRO A 133 20.02 27.26 0.78
N VAL A 134 19.80 27.02 -0.52
CA VAL A 134 20.13 25.74 -1.17
C VAL A 134 21.60 25.32 -1.01
N GLY A 135 22.52 26.28 -0.82
CA GLY A 135 23.93 26.01 -0.51
C GLY A 135 24.16 25.25 0.79
N LYS A 136 23.21 25.31 1.73
CA LYS A 136 23.22 24.53 2.98
C LYS A 136 22.75 23.09 2.79
N PHE A 137 22.34 22.68 1.58
CA PHE A 137 21.88 21.33 1.27
C PHE A 137 22.84 20.63 0.30
N SER A 138 22.83 19.30 0.35
CA SER A 138 23.45 18.47 -0.69
C SER A 138 22.43 18.24 -1.82
N ARG A 139 22.93 18.10 -3.05
CA ARG A 139 22.06 17.84 -4.22
C ARG A 139 21.52 16.42 -4.18
N ASN A 140 20.26 16.27 -4.59
CA ASN A 140 19.59 14.99 -4.77
C ASN A 140 18.61 15.09 -5.95
N GLN A 141 19.05 14.68 -7.13
CA GLN A 141 18.25 14.77 -8.37
C GLN A 141 16.99 13.91 -8.35
N ARG A 142 16.91 12.91 -7.48
CA ARG A 142 15.73 12.06 -7.33
C ARG A 142 14.63 12.73 -6.51
N HIS A 143 14.94 13.82 -5.82
CA HIS A 143 13.99 14.57 -5.02
C HIS A 143 13.35 15.69 -5.84
N TRP A 144 12.08 16.00 -5.57
CA TRP A 144 11.26 16.89 -6.40
C TRP A 144 11.82 18.31 -6.57
N ASN A 145 12.60 18.81 -5.61
CA ASN A 145 13.27 20.12 -5.67
C ASN A 145 14.78 20.03 -5.97
N GLY A 146 15.32 18.83 -6.22
CA GLY A 146 16.73 18.63 -6.52
C GLY A 146 17.69 18.67 -5.32
N TYR A 147 17.19 18.79 -4.09
CA TYR A 147 17.99 18.86 -2.85
C TYR A 147 17.57 17.81 -1.81
N GLN A 148 18.46 17.51 -0.86
CA GLN A 148 18.18 16.60 0.26
C GLN A 148 17.13 17.15 1.23
N TYR A 149 16.50 16.26 2.00
CA TYR A 149 15.50 16.60 3.04
C TYR A 149 16.06 17.37 4.25
N TYR A 150 17.38 17.27 4.47
CA TYR A 150 18.06 17.86 5.62
C TYR A 150 19.20 18.75 5.13
N CYS A 151 19.46 19.84 5.87
CA CYS A 151 20.67 20.62 5.68
C CYS A 151 21.90 19.77 6.00
N LYS A 152 23.07 20.19 5.51
CA LYS A 152 24.35 19.48 5.68
C LYS A 152 24.70 19.23 7.15
N GLU A 153 24.33 20.15 8.03
CA GLU A 153 24.55 20.05 9.47
C GLU A 153 23.73 18.89 10.08
N HIS A 154 22.42 18.90 9.90
CA HIS A 154 21.55 17.81 10.37
C HIS A 154 21.86 16.48 9.70
N MET A 155 22.25 16.49 8.42
CA MET A 155 22.73 15.30 7.73
C MET A 155 24.01 14.73 8.39
N SER A 156 24.93 15.60 8.82
CA SER A 156 26.15 15.19 9.52
C SER A 156 25.85 14.56 10.88
N ILE A 157 24.93 15.17 11.65
CA ILE A 157 24.48 14.64 12.95
C ILE A 157 23.89 13.23 12.75
N ARG A 158 22.95 13.08 11.83
CA ARG A 158 22.31 11.78 11.53
C ARG A 158 23.30 10.73 11.04
N ASN A 159 24.23 11.10 10.17
CA ASN A 159 25.28 10.19 9.71
C ASN A 159 26.19 9.72 10.84
N ARG A 160 26.51 10.62 11.79
CA ARG A 160 27.30 10.27 12.99
C ARG A 160 26.53 9.29 13.87
N GLU A 161 25.25 9.53 14.11
CA GLU A 161 24.39 8.61 14.87
C GLU A 161 24.26 7.24 14.18
N TYR A 162 24.04 7.22 12.86
CA TYR A 162 23.97 5.99 12.09
C TYR A 162 25.24 5.16 12.22
N ARG A 163 26.42 5.79 12.08
CA ARG A 163 27.72 5.12 12.27
C ARG A 163 27.88 4.56 13.68
N LYS A 164 27.47 5.29 14.72
CA LYS A 164 27.48 4.81 16.10
C LYS A 164 26.59 3.58 16.28
N ARG A 165 25.35 3.62 15.77
CA ARG A 165 24.39 2.50 15.86
C ARG A 165 24.91 1.27 15.13
N LYS A 166 25.51 1.45 13.95
CA LYS A 166 26.08 0.35 13.17
C LYS A 166 27.25 -0.32 13.92
N LYS A 167 28.16 0.47 14.49
CA LYS A 167 29.29 -0.06 15.27
C LYS A 167 28.82 -0.86 16.49
N ALA A 168 27.81 -0.38 17.20
CA ALA A 168 27.23 -1.08 18.37
C ALA A 168 26.46 -2.37 18.01
N GLN A 169 26.17 -2.63 16.74
CA GLN A 169 25.56 -3.89 16.28
C GLN A 169 26.61 -4.92 15.83
N GLU A 170 27.85 -4.47 15.62
CA GLU A 170 28.98 -5.30 15.18
C GLU A 170 29.88 -5.74 16.36
N GLU A 171 29.72 -5.12 17.53
CA GLU A 171 30.31 -5.50 18.84
C GLU A 171 29.36 -6.43 19.61
#